data_AF-A0A1V5JSJ5-F1
#
_entry.id   AF-A0A1V5JSJ5-F1
#
_cell.length_a   1.000
_cell.length_b   1.000
_cell.length_c   1.000
_cell.angle_alpha   90.00
_cell.angle_beta   90.00
_cell.angle_gamma   90.00
#
_symmetry.space_group_name_H-M   'P 1'
#
loop_
_entity.id
_entity.type
_entity.pdbx_description
1 polymer ?
#
loop_
_entity_poly.entity_id
_entity_poly.type
_entity_poly.pdbx_seq_one_letter_code
_entity_poly.pdbx_strand_id
1 'polypeptide(L)'
;MTKLSGDGGIDVRGTLVVGDVVRIKMAVQVKKWKLKNNILAPVVQQVRGSLGAHEQGLIITTSDFSPGAVKEAAQPDKTPIALMNGEQLVMLLMEHDIGVLRSTPDLFELDEDTLATRVRE
;
A
#
# COMPACT_ATOMS: atom_id res chain seq x y z
N MET A 1 -13.84 10.84 -7.93
CA MET A 1 -13.58 9.91 -9.05
C MET A 1 -12.87 10.71 -10.12
N THR A 2 -11.56 10.56 -10.29
CA THR A 2 -10.89 11.06 -11.49
C THR A 2 -11.45 10.30 -12.68
N LYS A 3 -11.78 11.03 -13.77
CA LYS A 3 -12.22 10.40 -15.02
C LYS A 3 -11.17 9.39 -15.46
N LEU A 4 -11.61 8.34 -16.15
CA LEU A 4 -10.74 7.45 -16.92
C LEU A 4 -10.08 8.30 -18.02
N SER A 5 -9.03 9.01 -17.62
CA SER A 5 -8.06 9.68 -18.47
C SER A 5 -7.46 8.59 -19.36
N GLY A 6 -7.21 8.89 -20.64
CA GLY A 6 -6.70 7.93 -21.62
C GLY A 6 -5.27 7.42 -21.35
N ASP A 7 -4.79 7.53 -20.11
CA ASP A 7 -3.48 7.11 -19.62
C ASP A 7 -3.48 5.68 -19.08
N GLY A 8 -4.56 4.91 -19.28
CA GLY A 8 -4.69 3.54 -18.80
C GLY A 8 -4.77 3.43 -17.27
N GLY A 9 -5.14 4.50 -16.58
CA GLY A 9 -5.40 4.52 -15.14
C GLY A 9 -4.20 4.88 -14.28
N ILE A 10 -3.21 5.60 -14.82
CA ILE A 10 -2.10 6.15 -14.03
C ILE A 10 -2.61 7.41 -13.30
N ASP A 11 -2.59 7.39 -11.97
CA ASP A 11 -3.08 8.51 -11.16
C ASP A 11 -2.00 9.57 -10.94
N VAL A 12 -0.73 9.18 -10.84
CA VAL A 12 0.40 10.08 -10.56
C VAL A 12 1.62 9.67 -11.38
N ARG A 13 2.36 10.66 -11.91
CA ARG A 13 3.73 10.46 -12.43
C ARG A 13 4.70 11.32 -11.62
N GLY A 14 5.88 10.76 -11.35
CA GLY A 14 6.90 11.42 -10.54
C GLY A 14 8.31 10.94 -10.89
N THR A 15 9.32 11.59 -10.32
CA THR A 15 10.71 11.14 -10.43
C THR A 15 11.23 10.86 -9.03
N LEU A 16 11.57 9.61 -8.75
CA LEU A 16 12.29 9.23 -7.55
C LEU A 16 13.76 9.60 -7.73
N VAL A 17 14.30 10.38 -6.79
CA VAL A 17 15.71 10.76 -6.76
C VAL A 17 16.40 10.02 -5.62
N VAL A 18 17.41 9.21 -5.93
CA VAL A 18 18.18 8.43 -4.94
C VAL A 18 19.59 8.98 -4.87
N GLY A 19 20.02 9.36 -3.65
CA GLY A 19 21.35 9.91 -3.38
C GLY A 19 21.69 11.14 -4.23
N ASP A 20 20.69 11.97 -4.56
CA ASP A 20 20.75 13.18 -5.40
C ASP A 20 21.23 12.99 -6.85
N VAL A 21 21.57 11.78 -7.26
CA VAL A 21 22.20 11.50 -8.57
C VAL A 21 21.37 10.56 -9.45
N VAL A 22 20.73 9.56 -8.86
CA VAL A 22 19.95 8.57 -9.63
C VAL A 22 18.51 9.07 -9.77
N ARG A 23 17.99 9.14 -11.00
CA ARG A 23 16.62 9.57 -11.30
C ARG A 23 15.83 8.43 -11.94
N ILE A 24 14.75 8.01 -11.28
CA ILE A 24 13.87 6.94 -11.75
C ILE A 24 12.50 7.54 -12.03
N LYS A 25 12.03 7.43 -13.27
CA LYS A 25 10.67 7.87 -13.63
C LYS A 25 9.66 6.84 -13.14
N MET A 26 8.67 7.29 -12.39
CA MET A 26 7.65 6.45 -11.77
C MET A 26 6.27 6.82 -12.32
N ALA A 27 5.48 5.80 -12.64
CA ALA A 27 4.05 5.92 -12.87
C ALA A 27 3.31 5.12 -11.78
N VAL A 28 2.40 5.79 -11.07
CA VAL A 28 1.71 5.25 -9.90
C VAL A 28 0.23 5.18 -10.17
N GLN A 29 -0.35 4.00 -9.91
CA GLN A 29 -1.80 3.82 -9.86
C GLN A 29 -2.22 3.56 -8.41
N VAL A 30 -3.24 4.28 -7.96
CA VAL A 30 -3.82 4.16 -6.61
C VAL A 30 -5.24 3.66 -6.74
N LYS A 31 -5.55 2.61 -6.00
CA LYS A 31 -6.88 2.03 -6.06
C LYS A 31 -7.49 1.81 -4.70
N LYS A 32 -8.65 2.43 -4.50
CA LYS A 32 -9.50 2.21 -3.33
C LYS A 32 -10.33 0.95 -3.54
N TRP A 33 -10.03 -0.11 -2.79
CA TRP A 33 -10.79 -1.35 -2.81
C TRP A 33 -11.41 -1.66 -1.46
N LYS A 34 -12.57 -2.34 -1.48
CA LYS A 34 -13.16 -2.91 -0.26
C LYS A 34 -12.24 -4.00 0.28
N LEU A 35 -12.12 -4.07 1.60
CA LEU A 35 -11.43 -5.17 2.30
C LEU A 35 -11.93 -6.52 1.73
N LYS A 36 -11.00 -7.41 1.39
CA LYS A 36 -11.21 -8.74 0.74
C LYS A 36 -11.43 -8.75 -0.77
N ASN A 37 -11.35 -7.62 -1.46
CA ASN A 37 -11.29 -7.60 -2.91
C ASN A 37 -9.87 -7.30 -3.36
N ASN A 38 -9.15 -8.33 -3.79
CA ASN A 38 -7.73 -8.24 -4.10
C ASN A 38 -7.49 -7.76 -5.53
N ILE A 39 -6.35 -7.10 -5.74
CA ILE A 39 -5.87 -6.73 -7.07
C ILE A 39 -5.58 -8.00 -7.87
N LEU A 40 -6.12 -8.07 -9.08
CA LEU A 40 -5.92 -9.18 -10.00
C LEU A 40 -4.88 -8.83 -11.06
N ALA A 41 -4.28 -9.86 -11.68
CA ALA A 41 -3.28 -9.72 -12.73
C ALA A 41 -3.65 -8.75 -13.88
N PRO A 42 -4.92 -8.65 -14.33
CA PRO A 42 -5.29 -7.69 -15.38
C PRO A 42 -4.97 -6.23 -15.03
N VAL A 43 -5.08 -5.85 -13.76
CA VAL A 43 -4.74 -4.49 -13.31
C VAL A 43 -3.25 -4.24 -13.46
N VAL A 44 -2.42 -5.22 -13.09
CA VAL A 44 -0.96 -5.14 -13.24
C VAL A 44 -0.56 -5.03 -14.71
N GLN A 45 -1.20 -5.82 -15.58
CA GLN A 45 -0.98 -5.77 -17.04
C GLN A 45 -1.37 -4.42 -17.62
N GLN A 46 -2.50 -3.85 -17.19
CA GLN A 46 -2.97 -2.55 -17.62
C GLN A 46 -1.99 -1.43 -17.24
N VAL A 47 -1.52 -1.40 -15.99
CA VAL A 47 -0.52 -0.42 -15.55
C VAL A 47 0.76 -0.55 -16.35
N ARG A 48 1.24 -1.78 -16.54
CA ARG A 48 2.43 -2.07 -17.32
C ARG A 48 2.33 -1.59 -18.78
N GLY A 49 1.17 -1.78 -19.41
CA GLY A 49 0.91 -1.29 -20.78
C GLY A 49 0.81 0.23 -20.89
N SER A 50 0.71 0.93 -19.75
CA SER A 50 0.55 2.39 -19.66
C SER A 50 1.85 3.11 -19.29
N LEU A 51 2.93 2.36 -19.04
CA LEU A 51 4.25 2.89 -18.75
C LEU A 51 4.88 3.50 -20.02
N GLY A 52 5.45 4.69 -19.87
CA GLY A 52 6.32 5.29 -20.87
C GLY A 52 7.70 4.64 -20.93
N ALA A 53 8.51 5.06 -21.89
CA ALA A 53 9.88 4.58 -22.04
C ALA A 53 10.70 4.84 -20.75
N HIS A 54 11.28 3.76 -20.22
CA HIS A 54 12.08 3.76 -18.99
C HIS A 54 11.32 4.21 -17.73
N GLU A 55 9.98 4.19 -17.73
CA GLU A 55 9.19 4.34 -16.50
C GLU A 55 9.12 3.00 -15.74
N GLN A 56 9.14 3.07 -14.42
CA GLN A 56 8.78 1.96 -13.53
C GLN A 56 7.37 2.16 -12.98
N GLY A 57 6.66 1.07 -12.72
CA GLY A 57 5.31 1.10 -12.19
C GLY A 57 5.25 0.90 -10.68
N LEU A 58 4.29 1.54 -10.02
CA LEU A 58 3.90 1.25 -8.64
C LEU A 58 2.37 1.17 -8.55
N ILE A 59 1.85 0.12 -7.91
CA ILE A 59 0.44 0.01 -7.57
C ILE A 59 0.28 0.09 -6.07
N ILE A 60 -0.57 1.01 -5.62
CA ILE A 60 -0.94 1.20 -4.22
C ILE A 60 -2.41 0.83 -4.05
N THR A 61 -2.73 0.00 -3.06
CA THR A 61 -4.11 -0.40 -2.75
C THR A 61 -4.38 -0.38 -1.25
N THR A 62 -5.63 -0.15 -0.87
CA THR A 62 -6.10 -0.31 0.52
C THR A 62 -6.49 -1.76 0.87
N SER A 63 -6.29 -2.69 -0.07
CA SER A 63 -6.56 -4.13 0.05
C SER A 63 -5.26 -4.92 -0.15
N ASP A 64 -5.33 -6.14 -0.65
CA ASP A 64 -4.16 -6.98 -0.95
C ASP A 64 -4.09 -7.37 -2.44
N PHE A 65 -3.03 -8.08 -2.83
CA PHE A 65 -2.81 -8.59 -4.18
C PHE A 65 -3.10 -10.08 -4.26
N SER A 66 -3.70 -10.53 -5.36
CA SER A 66 -3.82 -11.96 -5.63
C SER A 66 -2.44 -12.57 -5.93
N PRO A 67 -2.25 -13.89 -5.71
CA PRO A 67 -1.01 -14.56 -6.10
C PRO A 67 -0.69 -14.40 -7.60
N GLY A 68 -1.72 -14.34 -8.44
CA GLY A 68 -1.57 -14.06 -9.87
C GLY A 68 -1.06 -12.64 -10.16
N ALA A 69 -1.52 -11.64 -9.42
CA ALA A 69 -1.02 -10.27 -9.54
C ALA A 69 0.43 -10.15 -9.10
N VAL A 70 0.81 -10.79 -7.99
CA VAL A 70 2.21 -10.81 -7.51
C VAL A 70 3.13 -11.46 -8.54
N LYS A 71 2.72 -12.62 -9.08
CA LYS A 71 3.47 -13.30 -10.15
C LYS A 71 3.57 -12.45 -11.42
N GLU A 72 2.47 -11.83 -11.85
CA GLU A 72 2.48 -10.96 -13.03
C GLU A 72 3.41 -9.76 -12.83
N ALA A 73 3.41 -9.14 -11.65
CA ALA A 73 4.23 -7.97 -11.34
C ALA A 73 5.73 -8.27 -11.43
N ALA A 74 6.14 -9.45 -10.95
CA ALA A 74 7.53 -9.91 -10.87
C ALA A 74 8.03 -10.68 -12.11
N GLN A 75 7.32 -10.62 -13.26
CA GLN A 75 7.78 -11.34 -14.45
C GLN A 75 9.16 -10.84 -14.92
N PRO A 76 10.15 -11.75 -15.09
CA PRO A 76 11.55 -11.38 -15.38
C PRO A 76 11.74 -10.58 -16.67
N ASP A 77 10.97 -10.91 -17.71
CA ASP A 77 11.14 -10.34 -19.05
C ASP A 77 10.33 -9.05 -19.27
N LYS A 78 9.78 -8.48 -18.20
CA LYS A 78 8.87 -7.32 -18.27
C LYS A 78 9.25 -6.23 -17.27
N THR A 79 8.98 -4.97 -17.61
CA THR A 79 9.28 -3.80 -16.74
C THR A 79 8.67 -3.93 -15.34
N PRO A 80 9.47 -4.03 -14.26
CA PRO A 80 8.96 -4.31 -12.92
C PRO A 80 7.84 -3.37 -12.47
N ILE A 81 6.82 -3.94 -11.82
CA ILE A 81 5.75 -3.20 -11.16
C ILE A 81 5.87 -3.44 -9.66
N ALA A 82 6.22 -2.41 -8.91
CA ALA A 82 6.22 -2.46 -7.45
C ALA A 82 4.76 -2.53 -6.93
N LEU A 83 4.57 -3.24 -5.83
CA LEU A 83 3.26 -3.44 -5.21
C LEU A 83 3.33 -2.96 -3.75
N MET A 84 2.39 -2.12 -3.35
CA MET A 84 2.20 -1.67 -1.96
C MET A 84 0.76 -1.98 -1.54
N ASN A 85 0.61 -2.91 -0.59
CA ASN A 85 -0.70 -3.30 -0.08
C ASN A 85 -1.15 -2.36 1.05
N GLY A 86 -2.37 -2.58 1.55
CA GLY A 86 -2.96 -1.72 2.56
C GLY A 86 -2.18 -1.71 3.88
N GLU A 87 -1.61 -2.85 4.27
CA GLU A 87 -0.80 -2.95 5.49
C GLU A 87 0.49 -2.15 5.37
N GLN A 88 1.22 -2.33 4.27
CA GLN A 88 2.45 -1.56 3.97
C GLN A 88 2.17 -0.06 3.89
N LEU A 89 1.06 0.33 3.27
CA LEU A 89 0.64 1.72 3.20
C LEU A 89 0.38 2.29 4.60
N VAL A 90 -0.35 1.59 5.45
CA VAL A 90 -0.65 2.04 6.83
C VAL A 90 0.62 2.15 7.66
N MET A 91 1.52 1.18 7.56
CA MET A 91 2.82 1.24 8.25
C MET A 91 3.61 2.49 7.86
N LEU A 92 3.66 2.80 6.57
CA LEU A 92 4.37 4.00 6.07
C LEU A 92 3.71 5.30 6.55
N LEU A 93 2.37 5.35 6.58
CA LEU A 93 1.64 6.49 7.12
C LEU A 93 1.94 6.69 8.62
N MET A 94 2.02 5.61 9.39
CA MET A 94 2.39 5.64 10.80
C MET A 94 3.84 6.09 11.01
N GLU A 95 4.77 5.56 10.23
CA GLU A 95 6.20 5.89 10.31
C GLU A 95 6.46 7.39 10.09
N HIS A 96 5.70 8.00 9.19
CA HIS A 96 5.85 9.42 8.84
C HIS A 96 4.84 10.36 9.51
N ASP A 97 4.06 9.87 10.49
CA ASP A 97 3.02 10.64 11.19
C ASP A 97 1.99 11.31 10.25
N ILE A 98 1.65 10.65 9.14
CA ILE A 98 0.74 11.17 8.12
C ILE A 98 -0.69 10.71 8.43
N GLY A 99 -1.54 11.62 8.89
CA GLY A 99 -2.96 11.35 9.11
C GLY A 99 -3.24 10.33 10.22
N VAL A 100 -2.27 10.09 11.11
CA VAL A 100 -2.37 9.20 12.27
C VAL A 100 -2.51 10.01 13.55
N LEU A 101 -3.30 9.49 14.48
CA LEU A 101 -3.41 10.03 15.84
C LEU A 101 -2.84 9.00 16.80
N ARG A 102 -1.86 9.40 17.60
CA ARG A 102 -1.29 8.58 18.66
C ARG A 102 -2.08 8.85 19.93
N SER A 103 -2.82 7.85 20.41
CA SER A 103 -3.40 7.87 21.75
C SER A 103 -2.63 6.90 22.64
N THR A 104 -2.27 7.33 23.84
CA THR A 104 -1.83 6.43 24.91
C THR A 104 -3.05 5.68 25.42
N PRO A 105 -3.17 4.35 25.21
CA PRO A 105 -4.26 3.60 25.81
C PRO A 105 -4.12 3.66 27.34
N ASP A 106 -5.25 3.70 28.05
CA ASP A 106 -5.24 3.49 29.49
C ASP A 106 -4.72 2.08 29.78
N LEU A 107 -3.61 1.99 30.51
CA LEU A 107 -3.07 0.72 30.98
C LEU A 107 -3.80 0.33 32.26
N PHE A 108 -4.66 -0.68 32.17
CA PHE A 108 -5.32 -1.26 33.33
C PHE A 108 -4.52 -2.48 33.81
N GLU A 109 -4.11 -2.47 35.08
CA GLU A 109 -3.53 -3.62 35.77
C GLU A 109 -4.57 -4.25 36.69
N LEU A 110 -4.57 -5.58 36.78
CA LEU A 110 -5.43 -6.29 37.72
C LEU A 110 -4.78 -6.26 39.11
N ASP A 111 -5.51 -5.73 40.07
CA ASP A 111 -5.18 -5.85 41.49
C ASP A 111 -5.80 -7.15 42.04
N GLU A 112 -5.01 -8.21 42.07
CA GLU A 112 -5.43 -9.53 42.55
C GLU A 112 -5.76 -9.53 44.06
N ASP A 113 -5.10 -8.69 44.86
CA ASP A 113 -5.28 -8.62 46.32
C ASP A 113 -6.66 -8.03 46.67
N THR A 114 -7.05 -6.96 45.96
CA THR A 114 -8.37 -6.34 46.15
C THR A 114 -9.51 -7.23 45.62
N LEU A 115 -9.26 -8.03 44.59
CA LEU A 115 -10.24 -8.99 44.05
C LEU A 115 -10.44 -10.20 44.99
N ALA A 116 -9.38 -10.74 45.57
CA ALA A 116 -9.45 -11.87 46.49
C ALA A 116 -10.22 -11.55 47.78
N THR A 117 -10.23 -10.28 48.20
CA THR A 117 -10.91 -9.81 49.41
C THR A 117 -12.44 -9.81 49.26
N ARG A 118 -12.96 -9.66 48.04
CA ARG A 118 -14.42 -9.55 47.76
C ARG A 118 -15.14 -10.87 47.50
N VAL A 119 -14.43 -12.00 47.41
CA VAL A 119 -15.02 -13.34 47.19
C VAL A 119 -15.25 -14.08 48.52
N ARG A 120 -14.83 -13.50 49.65
CA ARG A 120 -14.91 -14.10 51.00
C ARG A 120 -16.05 -13.55 51.86
N GLU A 121 -16.90 -12.67 51.32
CA GLU A 121 -18.18 -12.23 51.88
C GLU A 121 -19.34 -12.89 51.12
#